data_AF-A0A8I1ENG9-F1
#
_entry.id   AF-A0A8I1ENG9-F1
#
_cell.length_a   1.000
_cell.length_b   1.000
_cell.length_c   1.000
_cell.angle_alpha   90.00
_cell.angle_beta   90.00
_cell.angle_gamma   90.00
#
_symmetry.space_group_name_H-M   'P 1'
#
loop_
_entity.id
_entity.type
_entity.pdbx_description
1 polymer ?
#
loop_
_entity_poly.entity_id
_entity_poly.type
_entity_poly.pdbx_seq_one_letter_code
_entity_poly.pdbx_strand_id
1 'polypeptide(L)'
;AQSQRAYVAPQSELEQQVAAIWTQVLGLERVGLTDNFFELGGHSLLVINIVSRIQLELGLKLVPQLLFQYPVLGALVAQLQATGAQVQDSTLSRLEDLLDDMEGL
;
A
#
# COMPACT_ATOMS: atom_id res chain seq x y z
N ALA A 1 10.38 6.56 28.13
CA ALA A 1 11.45 6.96 27.19
C ALA A 1 10.87 6.83 25.80
N GLN A 2 10.66 7.95 25.10
CA GLN A 2 10.08 7.93 23.76
C GLN A 2 11.19 7.56 22.79
N SER A 3 11.12 6.36 22.21
CA SER A 3 12.02 5.92 21.15
C SER A 3 11.67 6.74 19.91
N GLN A 4 12.33 7.88 19.71
CA GLN A 4 12.33 8.58 18.42
C GLN A 4 13.03 7.63 17.44
N ARG A 5 12.24 6.80 16.75
CA ARG A 5 12.73 6.08 15.57
C ARG A 5 13.33 7.15 14.65
N ALA A 6 14.60 6.98 14.31
CA ALA A 6 15.27 7.89 13.41
C ALA A 6 14.52 7.87 12.08
N TYR A 7 14.04 9.04 11.64
CA TYR A 7 13.40 9.17 10.35
C TYR A 7 14.39 8.76 9.25
N VAL A 8 14.02 7.76 8.47
CA VAL A 8 14.77 7.33 7.28
C VAL A 8 13.96 7.69 6.05
N ALA A 9 14.48 8.61 5.24
CA ALA A 9 13.79 9.07 4.04
C ALA A 9 13.68 7.94 3.00
N PRO A 10 12.54 7.85 2.27
CA PRO A 10 12.42 7.04 1.06
C PRO A 10 13.50 7.39 0.03
N GLN A 11 14.19 6.37 -0.51
CA GLN A 11 15.31 6.54 -1.43
C GLN A 11 14.93 6.16 -2.85
N SER A 12 14.21 5.05 -3.04
CA SER A 12 13.79 4.59 -4.36
C SER A 12 12.45 5.21 -4.79
N GLU A 13 12.19 5.22 -6.09
CA GLU A 13 10.94 5.77 -6.66
C GLU A 13 9.70 5.07 -6.09
N LEU A 14 9.74 3.73 -5.99
CA LEU A 14 8.64 2.96 -5.40
C LEU A 14 8.46 3.28 -3.91
N GLU A 15 9.53 3.44 -3.15
CA GLU A 15 9.44 3.84 -1.74
C GLU A 15 8.79 5.22 -1.60
N GLN A 16 9.16 6.17 -2.45
CA GLN A 16 8.60 7.53 -2.45
C GLN A 16 7.11 7.52 -2.80
N GLN A 17 6.72 6.74 -3.82
CA GLN A 17 5.33 6.58 -4.22
C GLN A 17 4.48 5.95 -3.11
N VAL A 18 4.95 4.85 -2.51
CA VAL A 18 4.23 4.19 -1.40
C VAL A 18 4.17 5.11 -0.16
N ALA A 19 5.25 5.83 0.15
CA ALA A 19 5.26 6.81 1.23
C ALA A 19 4.29 7.96 0.98
N ALA A 20 4.15 8.44 -0.25
CA ALA A 20 3.19 9.47 -0.62
C ALA A 20 1.75 8.98 -0.40
N ILE A 21 1.43 7.76 -0.84
CA ILE A 21 0.12 7.14 -0.61
C ILE A 21 -0.18 7.05 0.88
N TRP A 22 0.77 6.57 1.69
CA TRP A 22 0.61 6.49 3.15
C TRP A 22 0.38 7.86 3.79
N THR A 23 1.18 8.85 3.39
CA THR A 23 1.09 10.23 3.87
C THR A 23 -0.30 10.80 3.62
N GLN A 24 -0.85 10.61 2.41
CA GLN A 24 -2.19 11.07 2.05
C GLN A 24 -3.29 10.34 2.81
N VAL A 25 -3.19 9.01 2.95
CA VAL A 25 -4.24 8.20 3.62
C VAL A 25 -4.25 8.44 5.13
N LEU A 26 -3.08 8.57 5.75
CA LEU A 26 -2.95 8.80 7.20
C LEU A 26 -3.09 10.28 7.58
N GLY A 27 -3.06 11.20 6.59
CA GLY A 27 -3.13 12.65 6.85
C GLY A 27 -1.89 13.18 7.58
N LEU A 28 -0.72 12.63 7.28
CA LEU A 28 0.56 13.01 7.89
C LEU A 28 1.34 13.97 6.99
N GLU A 29 2.37 14.63 7.52
CA GLU A 29 3.28 15.46 6.71
C GLU A 29 4.33 14.61 5.98
N ARG A 30 4.81 13.55 6.63
CA ARG A 30 5.83 12.65 6.10
C ARG A 30 5.73 11.25 6.71
N VAL A 31 6.15 10.26 5.93
CA VAL A 31 6.33 8.87 6.36
C VAL A 31 7.71 8.42 5.89
N GLY A 32 8.47 7.78 6.78
CA GLY A 32 9.79 7.21 6.55
C GLY A 32 9.79 5.69 6.39
N LEU A 33 10.91 5.14 5.91
CA LEU A 33 11.06 3.70 5.66
C LEU A 33 10.91 2.83 6.90
N THR A 34 11.22 3.37 8.07
CA THR A 34 11.17 2.65 9.35
C THR A 34 9.85 2.82 10.08
N ASP A 35 8.92 3.60 9.53
CA ASP A 35 7.65 3.88 10.18
C ASP A 35 6.68 2.70 10.03
N ASN A 36 5.99 2.40 11.13
CA ASN A 36 5.01 1.33 11.19
C ASN A 36 3.60 1.91 10.99
N PHE A 37 2.85 1.36 10.04
CA PHE A 37 1.51 1.82 9.68
C PHE A 37 0.56 1.92 10.88
N PHE A 38 0.54 0.90 11.74
CA PHE A 38 -0.38 0.82 12.86
C PHE A 38 0.06 1.73 14.02
N GLU A 39 1.37 1.94 14.19
CA GLU A 39 1.89 2.92 15.15
C GLU A 39 1.58 4.36 14.70
N LEU A 40 1.47 4.59 13.39
CA LEU A 40 1.04 5.87 12.81
C LEU A 40 -0.48 6.12 12.87
N GLY A 41 -1.25 5.22 13.51
CA GLY A 41 -2.71 5.33 13.62
C GLY A 41 -3.49 4.65 12.49
N GLY A 42 -2.82 3.88 11.64
CA GLY A 42 -3.44 3.07 10.60
C GLY A 42 -4.37 1.99 11.17
N HIS A 43 -5.47 1.69 10.46
CA HIS A 43 -6.45 0.67 10.83
C HIS A 43 -7.08 0.02 9.60
N SER A 44 -7.95 -0.98 9.80
CA SER A 44 -8.45 -1.87 8.73
C SER A 44 -9.02 -1.15 7.50
N LEU A 45 -9.85 -0.11 7.68
CA LEU A 45 -10.39 0.66 6.56
C LEU A 45 -9.29 1.41 5.77
N LEU A 46 -8.28 1.95 6.46
CA LEU A 46 -7.15 2.61 5.83
C LEU A 46 -6.26 1.61 5.08
N VAL A 47 -6.14 0.37 5.56
CA VAL A 47 -5.45 -0.71 4.83
C VAL A 47 -6.14 -0.95 3.48
N ILE A 48 -7.47 -1.02 3.44
CA ILE A 48 -8.22 -1.17 2.19
C ILE A 48 -7.97 0.03 1.26
N ASN A 49 -7.96 1.24 1.80
CA ASN A 49 -7.68 2.45 1.01
C ASN A 49 -6.27 2.44 0.38
N ILE A 50 -5.26 2.05 1.17
CA ILE A 50 -3.86 1.91 0.72
C ILE A 50 -3.76 0.86 -0.39
N VAL A 51 -4.37 -0.31 -0.19
CA VAL A 51 -4.40 -1.40 -1.17
C VAL A 51 -4.96 -0.91 -2.52
N SER A 52 -6.13 -0.26 -2.48
CA SER A 52 -6.78 0.25 -3.69
C SER A 52 -5.93 1.31 -4.38
N ARG A 53 -5.32 2.24 -3.63
CA ARG A 53 -4.46 3.29 -4.21
C ARG A 53 -3.18 2.73 -4.82
N ILE A 54 -2.50 1.80 -4.15
CA ILE A 54 -1.30 1.16 -4.70
C ILE A 54 -1.64 0.45 -6.02
N GLN A 55 -2.80 -0.20 -6.10
CA GLN A 55 -3.26 -0.85 -7.32
C GLN A 55 -3.57 0.15 -8.44
N LEU A 56 -4.31 1.22 -8.13
CA LEU A 56 -4.71 2.22 -9.13
C LEU A 56 -3.56 3.11 -9.60
N GLU A 57 -2.68 3.53 -8.69
CA GLU A 57 -1.61 4.49 -8.97
C GLU A 57 -0.34 3.79 -9.48
N LEU A 58 -0.05 2.58 -8.99
CA LEU A 58 1.22 1.88 -9.28
C LEU A 58 1.03 0.61 -10.11
N GLY A 59 -0.21 0.18 -10.36
CA GLY A 59 -0.51 -1.09 -11.05
C GLY A 59 -0.12 -2.34 -10.24
N LEU A 60 0.24 -2.18 -8.96
CA LEU A 60 0.71 -3.26 -8.10
C LEU A 60 -0.45 -3.83 -7.28
N LYS A 61 -0.71 -5.14 -7.40
CA LYS A 61 -1.69 -5.81 -6.55
C LYS A 61 -1.07 -6.09 -5.18
N LEU A 62 -1.68 -5.54 -4.14
CA LEU A 62 -1.31 -5.79 -2.75
C LEU A 62 -2.47 -6.49 -2.04
N VAL A 63 -2.22 -7.66 -1.45
CA VAL A 63 -3.23 -8.29 -0.58
C VAL A 63 -3.19 -7.62 0.80
N PRO A 64 -4.34 -7.26 1.42
CA PRO A 64 -4.36 -6.55 2.70
C PRO A 64 -3.52 -7.23 3.80
N GLN A 65 -3.44 -8.56 3.76
CA GLN A 65 -2.65 -9.38 4.69
C GLN A 65 -1.16 -9.03 4.68
N LEU A 66 -0.59 -8.60 3.55
CA LEU A 66 0.81 -8.20 3.48
C LEU A 66 1.11 -7.00 4.36
N LEU A 67 0.19 -6.05 4.50
CA LEU A 67 0.38 -4.89 5.35
C LEU A 67 0.38 -5.28 6.84
N PHE A 68 -0.41 -6.28 7.24
CA PHE A 68 -0.36 -6.83 8.59
C PHE A 68 0.93 -7.61 8.86
N GLN A 69 1.46 -8.33 7.87
CA GLN A 69 2.72 -9.08 8.00
C GLN A 69 3.96 -8.17 7.96
N TYR A 70 3.91 -7.13 7.14
CA TYR A 70 5.00 -6.18 6.91
C TYR A 70 4.49 -4.76 7.17
N PRO A 71 4.24 -4.41 8.45
CA PRO A 71 3.63 -3.12 8.81
C PRO A 71 4.59 -1.94 8.68
N VAL A 72 5.88 -2.20 8.46
CA VAL A 72 6.91 -1.18 8.27
C VAL A 72 7.04 -0.87 6.78
N LEU A 73 7.01 0.41 6.41
CA LEU A 73 6.96 0.83 5.01
C LEU A 73 8.07 0.19 4.16
N GLY A 74 9.33 0.24 4.62
CA GLY A 74 10.46 -0.34 3.89
C GLY A 74 10.33 -1.85 3.71
N ALA A 75 9.78 -2.56 4.70
CA ALA A 75 9.55 -4.00 4.60
C ALA A 75 8.42 -4.33 3.62
N LEU A 76 7.34 -3.55 3.62
CA LEU A 76 6.24 -3.69 2.66
C LEU A 76 6.73 -3.46 1.22
N VAL A 77 7.49 -2.40 1.00
CA VAL A 77 8.02 -2.06 -0.33
C VAL A 77 8.97 -3.15 -0.83
N ALA A 78 9.85 -3.67 0.02
CA ALA A 78 10.71 -4.80 -0.34
C ALA A 78 9.90 -6.03 -0.77
N GLN A 79 8.78 -6.30 -0.11
CA GLN A 79 7.88 -7.40 -0.49
C GLN A 79 7.13 -7.13 -1.79
N LEU A 80 6.72 -5.89 -2.04
CA LEU A 80 6.15 -5.49 -3.32
C LEU A 80 7.15 -5.67 -4.47
N GLN A 81 8.42 -5.33 -4.26
CA GLN A 81 9.48 -5.55 -5.24
C GLN A 81 9.73 -7.05 -5.48
N ALA A 82 9.73 -7.86 -4.42
CA ALA A 82 9.91 -9.31 -4.54
C ALA A 82 8.71 -10.00 -5.22
N THR A 83 7.49 -9.52 -4.96
CA THR A 83 6.23 -10.12 -5.45
C THR A 83 5.82 -9.58 -6.83
N GLY A 84 6.29 -8.39 -7.21
CA GLY A 84 5.99 -7.68 -8.47
C GLY A 84 6.40 -8.40 -9.77
N ALA A 85 6.83 -9.66 -9.69
CA ALA A 85 7.05 -10.56 -10.82
C ALA A 85 5.89 -11.57 -11.05
N GLN A 86 4.81 -11.53 -10.27
CA GLN A 86 3.70 -12.50 -10.36
C GLN A 86 2.37 -11.77 -10.57
N VAL A 87 2.17 -11.19 -11.76
CA VAL A 87 0.86 -10.71 -12.21
C VAL A 87 -0.05 -11.93 -12.37
N GLN A 88 -1.05 -12.07 -11.50
CA GLN A 88 -2.24 -12.88 -11.78
C GLN A 88 -3.45 -11.95 -11.89
N ASP A 89 -3.89 -11.81 -13.14
CA ASP A 89 -4.94 -10.94 -13.67
C ASP A 89 -6.34 -11.21 -13.08
N SER A 90 -6.54 -12.32 -12.39
CA SER A 90 -7.86 -12.95 -12.22
C SER A 90 -8.89 -12.20 -11.37
N THR A 91 -8.49 -11.23 -10.55
CA THR A 91 -9.42 -10.50 -9.66
C THR A 91 -9.95 -9.20 -10.27
N LEU A 92 -9.19 -8.53 -11.13
CA LEU A 92 -9.65 -7.30 -11.80
C LEU A 92 -10.56 -7.62 -12.98
N SER A 93 -10.17 -8.60 -13.80
CA SER A 93 -11.02 -9.13 -14.87
C SER A 93 -12.39 -9.54 -14.33
N ARG A 94 -12.46 -10.15 -13.14
CA ARG A 94 -13.73 -10.55 -12.53
C ARG A 94 -14.57 -9.38 -11.99
N LEU A 95 -13.95 -8.23 -11.73
CA LEU A 95 -14.66 -7.01 -11.31
C LEU A 95 -15.16 -6.24 -12.55
N GLU A 96 -14.37 -6.21 -13.62
CA GLU A 96 -14.74 -5.65 -14.92
C GLU A 96 -15.93 -6.42 -15.51
N ASP A 97 -15.89 -7.76 -15.49
CA ASP A 97 -17.02 -8.62 -15.90
C ASP A 97 -18.32 -8.30 -15.15
N LEU A 98 -18.23 -7.95 -13.85
CA LEU A 98 -19.40 -7.64 -13.02
C LEU A 98 -19.93 -6.22 -13.22
N LEU A 99 -19.09 -5.29 -13.70
CA LEU A 99 -19.50 -3.92 -14.00
C LEU A 99 -20.17 -3.85 -15.38
N ASP A 100 -19.65 -4.57 -16.37
CA ASP A 100 -20.26 -4.68 -17.72
C ASP A 100 -21.67 -5.31 -17.67
N ASP A 101 -21.89 -6.30 -16.80
CA ASP A 101 -23.21 -6.93 -16.58
C ASP A 101 -24.24 -5.95 -15.98
N MET A 102 -23.80 -4.87 -15.32
CA MET A 102 -24.67 -3.90 -14.64
C MET A 102 -25.00 -2.67 -15.50
N GLU A 103 -24.21 -2.36 -16.53
CA GLU A 103 -24.46 -1.24 -17.45
C GLU A 103 -25.31 -1.64 -18.69
N GLY A 104 -25.65 -2.92 -18.82
CA GLY A 104 -26.43 -3.49 -19.93
C GLY A 104 -27.96 -3.48 -19.79
N LEU A 105 -28.55 -2.75 -18.83
CA LEU A 105 -30.00 -2.63 -18.60
C LEU A 105 -30.51 -1.20 -18.79
#